data_AF-A0A1X6NN73-F1
#
_entry.id   AF-A0A1X6NN73-F1
#
_cell.length_a   1.000
_cell.length_b   1.000
_cell.length_c   1.000
_cell.angle_alpha   90.00
_cell.angle_beta   90.00
_cell.angle_gamma   90.00
#
_symmetry.space_group_name_H-M   'P 1'
#
loop_
_entity.id
_entity.type
_entity.pdbx_description
1 polymer ?
#
loop_
_entity_poly.entity_id
_entity_poly.type
_entity_poly.pdbx_seq_one_letter_code
_entity_poly.pdbx_strand_id
1 'polypeptide(L)'
;MKIDIEGRDTACLDSLHTIPRTSRPTYVSVENVNEAHIALLAELGYTSQKAVDQQIIHARYMGQPDLLGNSGPFGDAAVHLSGGTEWVDAPTVKTLLPLKDRTATGEGIWYDLHGRLEGDPAATGAT
;
A
#
# COMPACT_ATOMS: atom_id res chain seq x y z
N MET A 1 -9.14 -2.91 -9.63
CA MET A 1 -8.67 -4.31 -9.65
C MET A 1 -7.36 -4.36 -8.88
N LYS A 2 -7.31 -5.09 -7.76
CA LYS A 2 -6.08 -5.43 -7.04
C LYS A 2 -5.65 -6.83 -7.52
N ILE A 3 -4.35 -7.06 -7.69
CA ILE A 3 -3.78 -8.37 -7.98
C ILE A 3 -2.85 -8.69 -6.81
N ASP A 4 -3.13 -9.73 -6.05
CA ASP A 4 -2.21 -10.27 -5.04
C ASP A 4 -1.19 -11.19 -5.71
N ILE A 5 0.08 -11.02 -5.37
CA ILE A 5 1.18 -11.83 -5.87
C ILE A 5 2.03 -12.31 -4.70
N GLU A 6 1.60 -13.41 -4.11
CA GLU A 6 2.22 -14.04 -2.94
C GLU A 6 3.73 -14.32 -3.13
N GLY A 7 4.55 -13.70 -2.29
CA GLY A 7 5.98 -14.00 -2.16
C GLY A 7 6.86 -13.53 -3.32
N ARG A 8 6.34 -12.64 -4.19
CA ARG A 8 7.10 -12.03 -5.31
C ARG A 8 6.95 -10.52 -5.39
N ASP A 9 6.37 -9.89 -4.37
CA ASP A 9 5.98 -8.48 -4.35
C ASP A 9 7.12 -7.54 -4.72
N THR A 10 8.31 -7.72 -4.13
CA THR A 10 9.49 -6.88 -4.42
C THR A 10 9.89 -6.98 -5.89
N ALA A 11 9.93 -8.18 -6.47
CA ALA A 11 10.30 -8.35 -7.88
C ALA A 11 9.26 -7.72 -8.82
N CYS A 12 7.98 -7.77 -8.45
CA CYS A 12 6.91 -7.09 -9.19
C CYS A 12 7.05 -5.57 -9.10
N LEU A 13 7.33 -5.01 -7.92
CA LEU A 13 7.59 -3.58 -7.76
C LEU A 13 8.84 -3.13 -8.53
N ASP A 14 9.94 -3.88 -8.45
CA ASP A 14 11.17 -3.56 -9.16
C ASP A 14 10.96 -3.54 -10.68
N SER A 15 10.10 -4.43 -11.20
CA SER A 15 9.78 -4.44 -12.63
C SER A 15 9.16 -3.14 -13.13
N LEU A 16 8.51 -2.35 -12.25
CA LEU A 16 7.91 -1.07 -12.59
C LEU A 16 8.95 -0.04 -13.06
N HIS A 17 10.23 -0.17 -12.68
CA HIS A 17 11.30 0.67 -13.22
C HIS A 17 11.43 0.56 -14.75
N THR A 18 11.07 -0.60 -15.32
CA THR A 18 11.13 -0.84 -16.76
C THR A 18 9.92 -0.30 -17.53
N ILE A 19 8.87 0.09 -16.81
CA ILE A 19 7.62 0.60 -17.40
C ILE A 19 7.64 2.14 -17.36
N PRO A 20 7.30 2.83 -18.46
CA PRO A 20 7.13 4.28 -18.47
C PRO A 20 6.17 4.73 -17.37
N ARG A 21 6.48 5.83 -16.67
CA ARG A 21 5.66 6.33 -15.54
C ARG A 21 4.17 6.45 -15.89
N THR A 22 3.86 6.94 -17.09
CA THR A 22 2.48 7.13 -17.58
C THR A 22 1.71 5.82 -17.82
N SER A 23 2.40 4.68 -17.86
CA SER A 23 1.81 3.35 -18.01
C SER A 23 1.81 2.54 -16.72
N ARG A 24 2.33 3.10 -15.62
CA ARG A 24 2.34 2.42 -14.31
C ARG A 24 0.95 2.46 -13.67
N PRO A 25 0.61 1.48 -12.81
CA PRO A 25 -0.62 1.52 -12.04
C PRO A 25 -0.68 2.77 -11.14
N THR A 26 -1.85 3.39 -11.04
CA THR A 26 -2.08 4.54 -10.14
C THR A 26 -1.89 4.14 -8.67
N TYR A 27 -2.24 2.92 -8.29
CA TYR A 27 -2.09 2.41 -6.94
C TYR A 27 -1.35 1.08 -6.94
N VAL A 28 -0.52 0.86 -5.92
CA VAL A 28 0.18 -0.40 -5.64
C VAL A 28 0.06 -0.73 -4.16
N SER A 29 0.16 -2.00 -3.80
CA SER A 29 0.37 -2.45 -2.42
C SER A 29 1.48 -3.48 -2.35
N VAL A 30 2.16 -3.53 -1.21
CA VAL A 30 3.07 -4.61 -0.83
C VAL A 30 2.80 -5.02 0.60
N GLU A 31 2.76 -6.32 0.84
CA GLU A 31 2.57 -6.88 2.18
C GLU A 31 3.82 -6.66 3.05
N ASN A 32 3.62 -6.76 4.38
CA ASN A 32 4.71 -6.73 5.35
C ASN A 32 5.61 -5.49 5.21
N VAL A 33 4.99 -4.30 5.34
CA VAL A 33 5.68 -3.02 5.23
C VAL A 33 6.98 -2.99 6.03
N ASN A 34 8.04 -2.51 5.38
CA ASN A 34 9.34 -2.29 5.97
C ASN A 34 9.99 -1.05 5.35
N GLU A 35 11.14 -0.62 5.89
CA GLU A 35 11.84 0.58 5.40
C GLU A 35 12.22 0.50 3.92
N ALA A 36 12.60 -0.69 3.43
CA ALA A 36 13.00 -0.87 2.03
C ALA A 36 11.81 -0.68 1.08
N HIS A 37 10.63 -1.18 1.44
CA HIS A 37 9.41 -0.98 0.66
C HIS A 37 8.99 0.49 0.60
N ILE A 38 9.10 1.22 1.73
CA ILE A 38 8.82 2.67 1.79
C ILE A 38 9.73 3.43 0.80
N ALA A 39 11.02 3.12 0.83
CA ALA A 39 12.00 3.74 -0.05
C ALA A 39 11.77 3.39 -1.54
N LEU A 40 11.54 2.10 -1.84
CA LEU A 40 11.31 1.62 -3.21
C LEU A 40 10.09 2.28 -3.85
N LEU A 41 8.96 2.37 -3.12
CA LEU A 41 7.78 3.05 -3.63
C LEU A 41 8.02 4.55 -3.88
N ALA A 42 8.76 5.22 -2.99
CA ALA A 42 9.12 6.61 -3.18
C ALA A 42 10.01 6.82 -4.42
N GLU A 43 10.99 5.93 -4.67
CA GLU A 43 11.87 5.96 -5.85
C GLU A 43 11.09 5.73 -7.15
N LEU A 44 10.12 4.82 -7.14
CA LEU A 44 9.18 4.60 -8.24
C LEU A 44 8.21 5.78 -8.45
N GLY A 45 8.21 6.74 -7.52
CA GLY A 45 7.46 7.99 -7.54
C GLY A 45 6.03 7.88 -6.99
N TYR A 46 5.77 6.84 -6.19
CA TYR A 46 4.61 6.71 -5.32
C TYR A 46 4.90 7.42 -3.98
N THR A 47 4.91 8.74 -4.01
CA THR A 47 5.29 9.59 -2.87
C THR A 47 4.19 9.75 -1.83
N SER A 48 2.94 9.46 -2.22
CA SER A 48 1.78 9.40 -1.34
C SER A 48 1.56 7.96 -0.91
N GLN A 49 1.75 7.67 0.37
CA GLN A 49 1.78 6.33 0.93
C GLN A 49 0.83 6.18 2.12
N LYS A 50 0.49 4.94 2.44
CA LYS A 50 -0.40 4.58 3.55
C LYS A 50 -0.03 3.20 4.09
N ALA A 51 0.18 3.10 5.40
CA ALA A 51 0.30 1.81 6.07
C ALA A 51 -1.10 1.36 6.54
N VAL A 52 -1.52 0.17 6.12
CA VAL A 52 -2.88 -0.36 6.30
C VAL A 52 -2.83 -1.57 7.23
N ASP A 53 -3.60 -1.55 8.32
CA ASP A 53 -3.74 -2.71 9.23
C ASP A 53 -4.76 -3.71 8.64
N GLN A 54 -4.26 -4.78 8.01
CA GLN A 54 -5.08 -5.80 7.38
C GLN A 54 -5.91 -6.60 8.40
N GLN A 55 -5.56 -6.63 9.70
CA GLN A 55 -6.40 -7.28 10.70
C GLN A 55 -7.67 -6.49 10.99
N ILE A 56 -7.60 -5.15 10.99
CA ILE A 56 -8.80 -4.31 11.14
C ILE A 56 -9.74 -4.56 9.95
N ILE A 57 -9.19 -4.68 8.75
CA ILE A 57 -9.94 -5.03 7.56
C ILE A 57 -10.55 -6.42 7.73
N HIS A 58 -9.74 -7.43 8.03
CA HIS A 58 -10.19 -8.80 8.22
C HIS A 58 -11.31 -8.88 9.28
N ALA A 59 -11.15 -8.26 10.45
CA ALA A 59 -12.15 -8.27 11.51
C ALA A 59 -13.46 -7.55 11.13
N ARG A 60 -13.39 -6.48 10.32
CA ARG A 60 -14.59 -5.73 9.88
C ARG A 60 -15.35 -6.40 8.75
N TYR A 61 -14.64 -7.11 7.87
CA TYR A 61 -15.20 -7.65 6.63
C TYR A 61 -15.33 -9.18 6.61
N MET A 62 -14.72 -9.90 7.57
CA MET A 62 -14.98 -11.32 7.78
C MET A 62 -16.47 -11.58 8.05
N GLY A 63 -17.01 -12.61 7.40
CA GLY A 63 -18.41 -13.00 7.52
C GLY A 63 -19.36 -12.24 6.58
N GLN A 64 -18.85 -11.34 5.74
CA GLN A 64 -19.63 -10.73 4.65
C GLN A 64 -19.42 -11.55 3.37
N PRO A 65 -20.42 -12.33 2.90
CA PRO A 65 -20.26 -13.26 1.77
C PRO A 65 -19.82 -12.57 0.48
N ASP A 66 -20.28 -11.34 0.26
CA ASP A 66 -19.97 -10.53 -0.92
C ASP A 66 -18.50 -10.04 -0.94
N LEU A 67 -17.78 -10.20 0.18
CA LEU A 67 -16.38 -9.82 0.34
C LEU A 67 -15.46 -11.04 0.53
N LEU A 68 -15.98 -12.26 0.39
CA LEU A 68 -15.16 -13.48 0.40
C LEU A 68 -14.14 -13.43 -0.75
N GLY A 69 -12.86 -13.65 -0.43
CA GLY A 69 -11.77 -13.68 -1.40
C GLY A 69 -11.18 -12.33 -1.78
N ASN A 70 -11.43 -11.27 -1.00
CA ASN A 70 -10.76 -9.98 -1.18
C ASN A 70 -9.97 -9.55 0.07
N SER A 71 -8.90 -8.78 -0.13
CA SER A 71 -8.09 -8.17 0.94
C SER A 71 -8.72 -6.84 1.44
N GLY A 72 -10.05 -6.70 1.31
CA GLY A 72 -10.79 -5.49 1.69
C GLY A 72 -10.59 -4.26 0.78
N PRO A 73 -10.87 -3.04 1.30
CA PRO A 73 -10.77 -1.80 0.54
C PRO A 73 -9.34 -1.49 0.04
N PHE A 74 -9.24 -1.01 -1.19
CA PHE A 74 -7.96 -0.68 -1.85
C PHE A 74 -7.95 0.77 -2.36
N GLY A 75 -6.76 1.33 -2.60
CA GLY A 75 -6.60 2.71 -3.08
C GLY A 75 -7.13 3.73 -2.08
N ASP A 76 -7.91 4.71 -2.55
CA ASP A 76 -8.43 5.80 -1.71
C ASP A 76 -9.40 5.33 -0.62
N ALA A 77 -10.06 4.18 -0.81
CA ALA A 77 -10.95 3.59 0.18
C ALA A 77 -10.21 2.83 1.30
N ALA A 78 -8.92 2.54 1.13
CA ALA A 78 -8.12 1.89 2.16
C ALA A 78 -7.95 2.81 3.38
N VAL A 79 -7.97 2.24 4.58
CA VAL A 79 -7.89 2.99 5.83
C VAL A 79 -6.46 2.91 6.38
N HIS A 80 -5.84 4.07 6.59
CA HIS A 80 -4.55 4.20 7.25
C HIS A 80 -4.66 3.65 8.68
N LEU A 81 -3.57 3.13 9.24
CA LEU A 81 -3.57 2.56 10.60
C LEU A 81 -3.96 3.56 11.72
N SER A 82 -3.98 4.86 11.43
CA SER A 82 -4.51 5.94 12.28
C SER A 82 -6.04 5.94 12.37
N GLY A 83 -6.73 5.25 11.45
CA GLY A 83 -8.18 5.15 11.36
C GLY A 83 -8.84 6.03 10.29
N GLY A 84 -8.09 6.89 9.59
CA GLY A 84 -8.58 7.73 8.51
C GLY A 84 -8.18 7.23 7.10
N THR A 85 -8.60 7.92 6.04
CA THR A 85 -8.31 7.55 4.63
C THR A 85 -7.21 8.41 4.01
N GLU A 86 -6.53 9.23 4.79
CA GLU A 86 -5.46 10.12 4.34
C GLU A 86 -4.28 9.37 3.72
N TRP A 87 -3.69 9.99 2.71
CA TRP A 87 -2.38 9.62 2.19
C TRP A 87 -1.34 10.55 2.82
N VAL A 88 -0.21 9.99 3.24
CA VAL A 88 0.89 10.73 3.86
C VAL A 88 2.17 10.50 3.07
N ASP A 89 3.20 11.33 3.30
CA ASP A 89 4.47 11.14 2.61
C ASP A 89 5.28 9.96 3.18
N ALA A 90 6.25 9.47 2.39
CA ALA A 90 7.12 8.36 2.79
C ALA A 90 7.88 8.61 4.12
N PRO A 91 8.43 9.81 4.40
CA PRO A 91 9.00 10.12 5.70
C PRO A 91 8.01 9.95 6.86
N THR A 92 6.76 10.39 6.70
CA THR A 92 5.71 10.22 7.71
C THR A 92 5.42 8.75 7.95
N VAL A 93 5.28 7.93 6.90
CA VAL A 93 5.09 6.47 7.08
C VAL A 93 6.29 5.85 7.80
N LYS A 94 7.52 6.27 7.47
CA LYS A 94 8.73 5.76 8.13
C LYS A 94 8.72 6.00 9.63
N THR A 95 8.15 7.11 10.11
CA THR A 95 8.05 7.39 11.57
C THR A 95 7.13 6.42 12.32
N LEU A 96 6.31 5.63 11.62
CA LEU A 96 5.44 4.62 12.21
C LEU A 96 6.20 3.33 12.55
N LEU A 97 7.42 3.15 12.01
CA LEU A 97 8.21 1.94 12.24
C LEU A 97 8.96 1.99 13.58
N PRO A 98 9.14 0.85 14.28
CA PRO A 98 8.59 -0.46 13.94
C PRO A 98 7.08 -0.53 14.19
N LEU A 99 6.34 -1.14 13.27
CA LEU A 99 4.93 -1.45 13.51
C LEU A 99 4.81 -2.54 14.57
N LYS A 100 3.63 -2.58 15.20
CA LYS A 100 3.32 -3.56 16.25
C LYS A 100 3.45 -4.98 15.68
N ASP A 101 4.49 -5.68 16.12
CA ASP A 101 4.66 -7.11 15.83
C ASP A 101 3.62 -7.93 16.60
N ARG A 102 2.84 -8.74 15.86
CA ARG A 102 1.82 -9.65 16.40
C ARG A 102 2.12 -11.11 16.05
N THR A 103 3.34 -11.42 15.63
CA THR A 103 3.79 -12.81 15.41
C THR A 103 3.74 -13.62 16.70
N ALA A 104 4.00 -12.98 17.85
CA ALA A 104 3.93 -13.61 19.17
C ALA A 104 2.52 -14.11 19.56
N THR A 105 1.46 -13.54 18.97
CA THR A 105 0.07 -14.01 19.14
C THR A 105 -0.37 -15.00 18.07
N GLY A 106 0.53 -15.38 17.15
CA GLY A 106 0.25 -16.28 16.02
C GLY A 106 -0.46 -15.61 14.84
N GLU A 107 -0.61 -14.28 14.89
CA GLU A 107 -1.41 -13.50 13.92
C GLU A 107 -0.57 -12.94 12.75
N GLY A 108 0.76 -13.06 12.81
CA GLY A 108 1.68 -12.55 11.78
C GLY A 108 1.86 -11.02 11.78
N ILE A 109 2.66 -10.50 10.86
CA ILE A 109 2.74 -9.06 10.55
C ILE A 109 1.77 -8.81 9.40
N TRP A 110 0.65 -8.13 9.66
CA TRP A 110 -0.42 -7.93 8.68
C TRP A 110 -0.61 -6.43 8.39
N TYR A 111 0.49 -5.80 7.97
CA TYR A 111 0.48 -4.40 7.56
C TYR A 111 0.92 -4.28 6.11
N ASP A 112 0.02 -3.78 5.26
CA ASP A 112 0.34 -3.50 3.86
C ASP A 112 0.80 -2.05 3.72
N LEU A 113 1.76 -1.83 2.83
CA LEU A 113 2.11 -0.50 2.36
C LEU A 113 1.42 -0.24 1.03
N HIS A 114 0.49 0.70 1.02
CA HIS A 114 -0.12 1.20 -0.20
C HIS A 114 0.65 2.42 -0.69
N GLY A 115 0.86 2.51 -2.00
CA GLY A 115 1.43 3.68 -2.67
C GLY A 115 0.49 4.23 -3.74
N ARG A 116 0.42 5.54 -3.86
CA ARG A 116 -0.33 6.27 -4.90
C ARG A 116 0.63 7.08 -5.77
N LEU A 117 0.51 6.87 -7.07
CA LEU A 117 1.18 7.65 -8.09
C LEU A 117 0.42 8.97 -8.22
N GLU A 118 1.03 10.08 -7.81
CA GLU A 118 0.47 11.39 -8.13
C GLU A 118 0.51 11.61 -9.64
N GLY A 119 -0.57 12.19 -10.17
CA GLY A 119 -0.67 12.57 -11.58
C GLY A 119 0.54 13.40 -12.01
N ASP A 120 0.93 13.24 -13.28
CA ASP A 120 2.09 13.93 -13.83
C ASP A 120 1.95 15.46 -13.61
N PRO A 121 2.87 16.14 -12.90
CA PRO A 121 2.83 17.60 -12.78
C PRO A 121 2.93 18.31 -14.14
N ALA A 122 3.29 17.59 -15.22
CA ALA A 122 3.21 18.12 -16.58
C ALA A 122 1.76 18.36 -17.09
N ALA A 123 0.74 17.80 -16.43
CA ALA A 123 -0.66 17.96 -16.85
C ALA A 123 -1.38 19.18 -16.23
N THR A 124 -0.77 19.87 -15.26
CA THR A 124 -1.37 21.04 -14.59
C THR A 124 -0.97 22.39 -15.20
N GLY A 125 -0.28 22.40 -16.35
CA GLY A 125 0.28 23.61 -16.97
C GLY A 125 -0.36 24.07 -18.28
N ALA A 126 -1.57 23.63 -18.62
CA ALA A 126 -2.27 24.08 -19.82
C ALA A 126 -3.65 24.67 -19.47
N THR A 127 -3.65 25.97 -19.19
CA THR A 127 -4.82 26.87 -19.32
C THR A 127 -4.38 28.14 -20.02
#